data_AF-X1GTK9-F1
#
_entry.id   AF-X1GTK9-F1
#
_cell.length_a   1.000
_cell.length_b   1.000
_cell.length_c   1.000
_cell.angle_alpha   90.00
_cell.angle_beta   90.00
_cell.angle_gamma   90.00
#
_symmetry.space_group_name_H-M   'P 1'
#
loop_
_entity.id
_entity.type
_entity.pdbx_description
1 polymer ?
#
loop_
_entity_poly.entity_id
_entity_poly.type
_entity_poly.pdbx_seq_one_letter_code
_entity_poly.pdbx_strand_id
1 'polypeptide(L)'
;MGDDNENVFIIGFDILPSHSPRSKKTPKFACVIMRDGIILNEYPEISRGALLKLTREINPKWLCTDNIFEIVPDSKSLFGLVDRIPTETRIVQVTGIPPKQIALKILARRHGLNVKGKPNALESARIATQLAIRGVGHSLECFSEQSEIKVSRGKKPGRGGQSANRFRRRIHSEIQQMTRFIESQLKEADIDYDIDIRKSDFGYSSARLVTNAPLPVIRSLVESKKGGDWKVLISPVRKRVEFV
;
A
#
# COMPACT_ATOMS: atom_id res chain seq x y z
N MET A 1 -30.22 -13.48 4.08
CA MET A 1 -29.76 -14.83 4.47
C MET A 1 -28.81 -15.29 3.39
N GLY A 2 -27.56 -15.54 3.77
CA GLY A 2 -26.43 -15.78 2.88
C GLY A 2 -25.20 -15.11 3.49
N ASP A 3 -24.56 -15.81 4.43
CA ASP A 3 -23.30 -15.45 5.07
C ASP A 3 -22.20 -15.24 4.02
N ASP A 4 -21.83 -13.99 3.74
CA ASP A 4 -20.48 -13.67 3.29
C ASP A 4 -19.57 -13.52 4.51
N ASN A 5 -19.46 -14.60 5.30
CA ASN A 5 -18.39 -14.72 6.28
C ASN A 5 -17.09 -15.02 5.50
N GLU A 6 -16.61 -14.01 4.77
CA GLU A 6 -15.20 -13.97 4.36
C GLU A 6 -14.39 -14.18 5.63
N ASN A 7 -13.43 -15.11 5.62
CA ASN A 7 -12.48 -15.28 6.72
C ASN A 7 -11.66 -13.99 6.87
N VAL A 8 -12.13 -13.04 7.68
CA VAL A 8 -11.57 -11.69 7.73
C VAL A 8 -10.43 -11.67 8.75
N PHE A 9 -9.21 -11.67 8.24
CA PHE A 9 -8.02 -11.38 9.05
C PHE A 9 -7.89 -9.89 9.31
N ILE A 10 -7.61 -9.55 10.57
CA ILE A 10 -7.37 -8.18 11.03
C ILE A 10 -6.10 -8.18 11.86
N ILE A 11 -5.25 -7.20 11.62
CA ILE A 11 -4.08 -6.94 12.45
C ILE A 11 -4.28 -5.58 13.11
N GLY A 12 -4.22 -5.52 14.44
CA GLY A 12 -4.17 -4.27 15.20
C GLY A 12 -2.80 -4.07 15.81
N PHE A 13 -2.35 -2.82 15.88
CA PHE A 13 -1.08 -2.48 16.53
C PHE A 13 -1.15 -1.13 17.26
N ASP A 14 -0.26 -0.97 18.24
CA ASP A 14 0.02 0.27 18.98
C ASP A 14 1.54 0.34 19.25
N ILE A 15 2.10 1.54 19.37
CA ILE A 15 3.50 1.76 19.71
C ILE A 15 3.79 1.54 21.19
N LEU A 16 4.94 0.92 21.48
CA LEU A 16 5.38 0.78 22.87
C LEU A 16 5.85 2.13 23.45
N PRO A 17 5.62 2.38 24.76
CA PRO A 17 6.13 3.57 25.44
C PRO A 17 7.64 3.75 25.23
N SER A 18 8.12 5.00 25.15
CA SER A 18 9.54 5.37 24.91
C SER A 18 10.11 5.00 23.52
N HIS A 19 9.29 4.42 22.65
CA HIS A 19 9.68 3.96 21.32
C HIS A 19 8.97 4.73 20.20
N SER A 20 8.49 5.94 20.45
CA SER A 20 7.80 6.76 19.42
C SER A 20 8.64 6.92 18.15
N PRO A 21 8.03 7.20 16.98
CA PRO A 21 8.78 7.28 15.71
C PRO A 21 9.77 8.45 15.66
N ARG A 22 9.68 9.35 16.63
CA ARG A 22 10.56 10.51 16.82
C ARG A 22 11.70 10.25 17.82
N SER A 23 11.72 9.08 18.49
CA SER A 23 12.75 8.67 19.44
C SER A 23 14.03 8.22 18.71
N LYS A 24 15.20 8.33 19.38
CA LYS A 24 16.48 7.80 18.87
C LYS A 24 16.55 6.26 18.90
N LYS A 25 15.67 5.59 19.66
CA LYS A 25 15.58 4.14 19.74
C LYS A 25 14.65 3.60 18.66
N THR A 26 14.99 2.43 18.09
CA THR A 26 14.15 1.76 17.10
C THR A 26 12.74 1.54 17.64
N PRO A 27 11.67 1.97 16.93
CA PRO A 27 10.31 1.84 17.41
C PRO A 27 9.91 0.36 17.49
N LYS A 28 9.25 0.00 18.58
CA LYS A 28 8.66 -1.33 18.81
C LYS A 28 7.17 -1.17 19.05
N PHE A 29 6.42 -2.21 18.73
CA PHE A 29 4.95 -2.20 18.70
C PHE A 29 4.41 -3.37 19.49
N ALA A 30 3.18 -3.24 19.99
CA ALA A 30 2.35 -4.39 20.31
C ALA A 30 1.50 -4.73 19.08
N CYS A 31 1.17 -6.00 18.87
CA CYS A 31 0.41 -6.46 17.71
C CYS A 31 -0.59 -7.56 18.12
N VAL A 32 -1.80 -7.50 17.59
CA VAL A 32 -2.86 -8.50 17.80
C VAL A 32 -3.35 -8.95 16.43
N ILE A 33 -3.39 -10.26 16.21
CA ILE A 33 -3.95 -10.89 15.02
C ILE A 33 -5.29 -11.50 15.40
N MET A 34 -6.35 -11.13 14.67
CA MET A 34 -7.69 -11.64 14.86
C MET A 34 -8.22 -12.19 13.55
N ARG A 35 -9.07 -13.22 13.66
CA ARG A 35 -9.84 -13.78 12.56
C ARG A 35 -11.27 -14.00 13.04
N ASP A 36 -12.24 -13.42 12.34
CA ASP A 36 -13.67 -13.62 12.60
C ASP A 36 -14.07 -13.37 14.07
N GLY A 37 -13.48 -12.33 14.68
CA GLY A 37 -13.69 -11.97 16.09
C GLY A 37 -12.87 -12.77 17.11
N ILE A 38 -12.15 -13.80 16.68
CA ILE A 38 -11.30 -14.65 17.53
C ILE A 38 -9.85 -14.19 17.44
N ILE A 39 -9.25 -13.87 18.58
CA ILE A 39 -7.82 -13.53 18.66
C ILE A 39 -7.00 -14.81 18.45
N LEU A 40 -6.18 -14.83 17.41
CA LEU A 40 -5.31 -15.97 17.09
C LEU A 40 -3.96 -15.85 17.79
N ASN A 41 -3.38 -14.65 17.77
CA ASN A 41 -2.05 -14.40 18.31
C ASN A 41 -1.94 -12.98 18.86
N GLU A 42 -1.09 -12.84 19.87
CA GLU A 42 -0.74 -11.57 20.49
C GLU A 42 0.78 -11.48 20.63
N TYR A 43 1.34 -10.36 20.19
CA TYR A 43 2.75 -10.04 20.33
C TYR A 43 2.85 -8.78 21.20
N PRO A 44 3.22 -8.92 22.49
CA PRO A 44 3.42 -7.77 23.37
C PRO A 44 4.52 -6.82 22.86
N GLU A 45 5.49 -7.36 22.10
CA GLU A 45 6.58 -6.61 21.51
C GLU A 45 6.96 -7.18 20.13
N ILE A 46 6.98 -6.33 19.10
CA ILE A 46 7.43 -6.66 17.75
C ILE A 46 8.13 -5.45 17.10
N SER A 47 9.14 -5.71 16.26
CA SER A 47 9.77 -4.65 15.46
C SER A 47 8.86 -4.21 14.31
N ARG A 48 9.03 -2.98 13.80
CA ARG A 48 8.34 -2.52 12.59
C ARG A 48 8.50 -3.48 11.41
N GLY A 49 9.71 -3.99 11.20
CA GLY A 49 10.01 -4.89 10.09
C GLY A 49 9.25 -6.20 10.19
N ALA A 50 9.14 -6.76 11.39
CA ALA A 50 8.39 -7.99 11.64
C ALA A 50 6.86 -7.77 11.54
N LEU A 51 6.34 -6.63 12.00
CA LEU A 51 4.92 -6.26 11.79
C LEU A 51 4.56 -6.18 10.30
N LEU A 52 5.39 -5.51 9.49
CA LEU A 52 5.21 -5.43 8.03
C LEU A 52 5.42 -6.77 7.32
N LYS A 53 6.23 -7.67 7.90
CA LYS A 53 6.38 -9.04 7.40
C LYS A 53 5.11 -9.85 7.65
N LEU A 54 4.60 -9.86 8.88
CA LEU A 54 3.34 -10.52 9.23
C LEU A 54 2.18 -10.01 8.39
N THR A 55 2.08 -8.69 8.20
CA THR A 55 1.03 -8.09 7.35
C THR A 55 1.08 -8.64 5.92
N ARG A 56 2.26 -8.83 5.34
CA ARG A 56 2.40 -9.39 4.00
C ARG A 56 2.14 -10.89 3.93
N GLU A 57 2.48 -11.63 4.98
CA GLU A 57 2.29 -13.08 5.05
C GLU A 57 0.81 -13.44 5.26
N ILE A 58 0.10 -12.66 6.08
CA ILE A 58 -1.30 -12.91 6.44
C ILE A 58 -2.27 -12.30 5.42
N ASN A 59 -1.87 -11.19 4.76
CA ASN A 59 -2.73 -10.40 3.88
C ASN A 59 -4.07 -10.02 4.54
N PRO A 60 -4.04 -9.32 5.70
CA PRO A 60 -5.26 -8.99 6.42
C PRO A 60 -6.11 -8.01 5.60
N LYS A 61 -7.44 -8.10 5.75
CA LYS A 61 -8.37 -7.12 5.18
C LYS A 61 -8.10 -5.74 5.77
N TRP A 62 -7.85 -5.68 7.08
CA TRP A 62 -7.60 -4.44 7.82
C TRP A 62 -6.31 -4.49 8.64
N LEU A 63 -5.50 -3.44 8.51
CA LEU A 63 -4.38 -3.11 9.39
C LEU A 63 -4.78 -1.87 10.21
N CYS A 64 -5.11 -2.05 11.49
CA CYS A 64 -5.75 -1.02 12.30
C CYS A 64 -4.87 -0.51 13.45
N THR A 65 -5.09 0.76 13.81
CA THR A 65 -4.41 1.47 14.92
C THR A 65 -5.32 2.59 15.42
N ASP A 66 -5.04 3.12 16.61
CA ASP A 66 -5.70 4.31 17.12
C ASP A 66 -5.05 5.60 16.58
N ASN A 67 -3.78 5.57 16.17
CA ASN A 67 -3.09 6.70 15.55
C ASN A 67 -2.06 6.25 14.50
N ILE A 68 -2.31 6.59 13.23
CA ILE A 68 -1.42 6.19 12.13
C ILE A 68 0.00 6.75 12.24
N PHE A 69 0.17 7.88 12.93
CA PHE A 69 1.48 8.49 13.15
C PHE A 69 2.35 7.75 14.18
N GLU A 70 1.87 6.62 14.70
CA GLU A 70 2.67 5.68 15.48
C GLU A 70 3.58 4.83 14.61
N ILE A 71 3.18 4.53 13.38
CA ILE A 71 4.03 3.76 12.45
C ILE A 71 4.73 4.68 11.45
N VAL A 72 4.29 5.91 11.25
CA VAL A 72 4.96 6.86 10.35
C VAL A 72 5.18 8.23 10.98
N PRO A 73 6.29 8.92 10.68
CA PRO A 73 6.57 10.22 11.29
C PRO A 73 5.69 11.36 10.76
N ASP A 74 5.17 11.22 9.53
CA ASP A 74 4.45 12.28 8.80
C ASP A 74 3.58 11.71 7.67
N SER A 75 2.74 12.56 7.09
CA SER A 75 1.81 12.18 6.01
C SER A 75 2.50 11.81 4.69
N LYS A 76 3.72 12.29 4.41
CA LYS A 76 4.47 11.88 3.19
C LYS A 76 4.99 10.45 3.33
N SER A 77 5.35 10.07 4.55
CA SER A 77 5.81 8.73 4.89
C SER A 77 4.70 7.67 4.82
N LEU A 78 3.42 8.08 4.79
CA LEU A 78 2.28 7.18 4.61
C LEU A 78 2.36 6.43 3.28
N PHE A 79 2.70 7.10 2.17
CA PHE A 79 2.86 6.43 0.88
C PHE A 79 3.88 5.30 0.95
N GLY A 80 5.01 5.54 1.61
CA GLY A 80 6.06 4.53 1.80
C GLY A 80 5.64 3.37 2.71
N LEU A 81 4.66 3.57 3.59
CA LEU A 81 4.03 2.49 4.36
C LEU A 81 3.07 1.68 3.48
N VAL A 82 2.18 2.36 2.73
CA VAL A 82 1.19 1.68 1.89
C VAL A 82 1.88 0.88 0.77
N ASP A 83 2.99 1.38 0.22
CA ASP A 83 3.83 0.64 -0.76
C ASP A 83 4.43 -0.67 -0.18
N ARG A 84 4.42 -0.88 1.15
CA ARG A 84 5.04 -2.03 1.83
C ARG A 84 4.02 -3.04 2.39
N ILE A 85 2.73 -2.75 2.31
CA ILE A 85 1.65 -3.67 2.70
C ILE A 85 0.98 -4.25 1.45
N PRO A 86 0.21 -5.33 1.58
CA PRO A 86 -0.56 -5.86 0.46
C PRO A 86 -1.56 -4.85 -0.10
N THR A 87 -1.87 -4.95 -1.40
CA THR A 87 -2.75 -4.00 -2.11
C THR A 87 -4.19 -4.04 -1.61
N GLU A 88 -4.65 -5.21 -1.17
CA GLU A 88 -6.00 -5.41 -0.65
C GLU A 88 -6.13 -5.01 0.83
N THR A 89 -5.01 -4.86 1.54
CA THR A 89 -5.01 -4.47 2.95
C THR A 89 -5.29 -2.98 3.08
N ARG A 90 -6.40 -2.64 3.76
CA ARG A 90 -6.72 -1.25 4.09
C ARG A 90 -6.18 -0.89 5.48
N ILE A 91 -5.54 0.26 5.58
CA ILE A 91 -5.14 0.82 6.87
C ILE A 91 -6.37 1.50 7.50
N VAL A 92 -6.68 1.21 8.76
CA VAL A 92 -7.86 1.76 9.45
C VAL A 92 -7.45 2.48 10.73
N GLN A 93 -7.85 3.74 10.88
CA GLN A 93 -7.72 4.47 12.14
C GLN A 93 -9.05 4.47 12.88
N VAL A 94 -9.10 3.79 14.03
CA VAL A 94 -10.37 3.57 14.75
C VAL A 94 -10.86 4.81 15.50
N THR A 95 -9.98 5.77 15.78
CA THR A 95 -10.28 6.94 16.63
C THR A 95 -11.00 8.07 15.92
N GLY A 96 -11.18 8.01 14.60
CA GLY A 96 -11.71 9.13 13.82
C GLY A 96 -10.64 9.84 13.00
N ILE A 97 -11.03 10.94 12.34
CA ILE A 97 -10.17 11.72 11.45
C ILE A 97 -9.49 12.84 12.22
N PRO A 98 -8.16 13.04 12.12
CA PRO A 98 -7.51 14.21 12.72
C PRO A 98 -8.07 15.53 12.17
N PRO A 99 -8.31 16.56 13.01
CA PRO A 99 -8.08 16.61 14.46
C PRO A 99 -9.28 16.15 15.32
N LYS A 100 -10.38 15.70 14.72
CA LYS A 100 -11.65 15.34 15.39
C LYS A 100 -11.64 13.92 15.99
N GLN A 101 -10.49 13.45 16.47
CA GLN A 101 -10.36 12.11 17.04
C GLN A 101 -11.07 11.98 18.39
N ILE A 102 -11.68 10.83 18.63
CA ILE A 102 -12.26 10.42 19.91
C ILE A 102 -11.25 9.48 20.58
N ALA A 103 -11.02 9.68 21.88
CA ALA A 103 -10.13 8.83 22.65
C ALA A 103 -10.54 7.34 22.56
N LEU A 104 -9.57 6.47 22.31
CA LEU A 104 -9.79 5.03 22.12
C LEU A 104 -10.64 4.40 23.23
N LYS A 105 -10.38 4.79 24.49
CA LYS A 105 -11.13 4.32 25.67
C LYS A 105 -12.62 4.71 25.64
N ILE A 106 -12.95 5.90 25.13
CA ILE A 106 -14.34 6.35 25.02
C ILE A 106 -15.04 5.54 23.94
N LEU A 107 -14.40 5.34 22.79
CA LEU A 107 -14.94 4.49 21.72
C LEU A 107 -15.15 3.05 22.19
N ALA A 108 -14.15 2.46 22.85
CA ALA A 108 -14.25 1.11 23.41
C ALA A 108 -15.50 0.95 24.28
N ARG A 109 -15.74 1.89 25.21
CA ARG A 109 -16.92 1.88 26.08
C ARG A 109 -18.23 2.02 25.31
N ARG A 110 -18.28 2.90 24.30
CA ARG A 110 -19.47 3.08 23.44
C ARG A 110 -19.84 1.80 22.69
N HIS A 111 -18.85 0.95 22.39
CA HIS A 111 -19.03 -0.33 21.71
C HIS A 111 -19.02 -1.53 22.67
N GLY A 112 -19.29 -1.32 23.96
CA GLY A 112 -19.47 -2.41 24.94
C GLY A 112 -18.18 -3.12 25.37
N LEU A 113 -17.01 -2.52 25.11
CA LEU A 113 -15.72 -3.07 25.53
C LEU A 113 -15.35 -2.60 26.93
N ASN A 114 -15.03 -3.55 27.80
CA ASN A 114 -14.62 -3.28 29.17
C ASN A 114 -13.14 -2.84 29.22
N VAL A 115 -12.92 -1.54 29.41
CA VAL A 115 -11.58 -0.96 29.57
C VAL A 115 -11.40 -0.43 30.99
N LYS A 116 -10.56 -1.12 31.77
CA LYS A 116 -10.14 -0.68 33.11
C LYS A 116 -8.87 0.17 32.97
N GLY A 117 -8.79 1.29 33.71
CA GLY A 117 -7.59 2.13 33.71
C GLY A 117 -7.26 2.75 32.34
N LYS A 118 -5.97 3.01 32.11
CA LYS A 118 -5.42 3.42 30.81
C LYS A 118 -4.91 2.15 30.10
N PRO A 119 -5.35 1.86 28.87
CA PRO A 119 -4.89 0.68 28.17
C PRO A 119 -3.38 0.75 27.92
N ASN A 120 -2.69 -0.37 28.11
CA ASN A 120 -1.33 -0.54 27.62
C ASN A 120 -1.34 -0.79 26.09
N ALA A 121 -0.17 -0.80 25.44
CA ALA A 121 -0.10 -0.91 23.98
C ALA A 121 -0.79 -2.18 23.43
N LEU A 122 -0.65 -3.31 24.12
CA LEU A 122 -1.30 -4.56 23.68
C LEU A 122 -2.82 -4.49 23.83
N GLU A 123 -3.31 -3.89 24.91
CA GLU A 123 -4.73 -3.64 25.12
C GLU A 123 -5.29 -2.66 24.08
N SER A 124 -4.57 -1.59 23.75
CA SER A 124 -4.95 -0.65 22.69
C SER A 124 -5.06 -1.35 21.35
N ALA A 125 -4.05 -2.15 20.97
CA ALA A 125 -4.06 -2.95 19.75
C ALA A 125 -5.27 -3.90 19.70
N ARG A 126 -5.58 -4.57 20.83
CA ARG A 126 -6.75 -5.44 20.95
C ARG A 126 -8.06 -4.67 20.77
N ILE A 127 -8.19 -3.53 21.43
CA ILE A 127 -9.37 -2.65 21.32
C ILE A 127 -9.53 -2.17 19.87
N ALA A 128 -8.45 -1.74 19.22
CA ALA A 128 -8.48 -1.29 17.83
C ALA A 128 -8.99 -2.41 16.90
N THR A 129 -8.45 -3.62 17.02
CA THR A 129 -8.92 -4.78 16.24
C THR A 129 -10.40 -5.09 16.47
N GLN A 130 -10.84 -5.04 17.73
CA GLN A 130 -12.23 -5.25 18.12
C GLN A 130 -13.18 -4.13 17.65
N LEU A 131 -12.71 -2.91 17.53
CA LEU A 131 -13.47 -1.80 16.96
C LEU A 131 -13.56 -1.94 15.43
N ALA A 132 -12.45 -2.26 14.77
CA ALA A 132 -12.40 -2.42 13.32
C ALA A 132 -13.35 -3.53 12.82
N ILE A 133 -13.42 -4.68 13.49
CA ILE A 133 -14.38 -5.75 13.14
C ILE A 133 -15.85 -5.34 13.28
N ARG A 134 -16.13 -4.34 14.13
CA ARG A 134 -17.48 -3.77 14.28
C ARG A 134 -17.76 -2.63 13.29
N GLY A 135 -16.89 -2.44 12.30
CA GLY A 135 -17.01 -1.36 11.31
C GLY A 135 -16.68 0.03 11.86
N VAL A 136 -15.94 0.12 12.96
CA VAL A 136 -15.57 1.40 13.58
C VAL A 136 -14.20 1.85 13.09
N GLY A 137 -14.14 3.05 12.52
CA GLY A 137 -12.91 3.70 12.10
C GLY A 137 -13.03 4.30 10.70
N HIS A 138 -11.97 4.96 10.26
CA HIS A 138 -11.83 5.46 8.90
C HIS A 138 -10.66 4.80 8.21
N SER A 139 -10.85 4.40 6.97
CA SER A 139 -9.80 3.81 6.16
C SER A 139 -8.96 4.88 5.49
N LEU A 140 -7.67 4.60 5.34
CA LEU A 140 -6.73 5.49 4.67
C LEU A 140 -6.74 5.23 3.17
N GLU A 141 -7.23 6.17 2.38
CA GLU A 141 -7.08 6.16 0.93
C GLU A 141 -5.84 6.95 0.54
N CYS A 142 -4.80 6.22 0.09
CA CYS A 142 -3.54 6.79 -0.37
C CYS A 142 -3.34 6.69 -1.89
N PHE A 143 -4.10 5.82 -2.55
CA PHE A 143 -3.96 5.51 -3.97
C PHE A 143 -5.26 5.81 -4.69
N SER A 144 -5.16 6.29 -5.91
CA SER A 144 -6.32 6.39 -6.80
C SER A 144 -6.75 5.02 -7.31
N GLU A 145 -8.00 4.93 -7.75
CA GLU A 145 -8.51 3.94 -8.72
C GLU A 145 -7.83 4.02 -10.11
N GLN A 146 -6.65 4.63 -10.17
CA GLN A 146 -5.83 4.79 -11.36
C GLN A 146 -4.45 4.20 -11.12
N SER A 147 -3.90 3.59 -12.17
CA SER A 147 -2.56 2.99 -12.15
C SER A 147 -1.69 3.56 -13.25
N GLU A 148 -0.42 3.78 -12.93
CA GLU A 148 0.60 4.20 -13.87
C GLU A 148 1.38 2.98 -14.37
N ILE A 149 1.50 2.87 -15.69
CA ILE A 149 2.39 1.94 -16.38
C ILE A 149 3.50 2.74 -17.05
N LYS A 150 4.75 2.48 -16.67
CA LYS A 150 5.93 3.17 -17.20
C LYS A 150 6.84 2.21 -17.94
N VAL A 151 6.92 2.40 -19.26
CA VAL A 151 7.83 1.67 -20.14
C VAL A 151 9.06 2.54 -20.38
N SER A 152 10.24 2.07 -19.97
CA SER A 152 11.45 2.88 -20.06
C SER A 152 12.72 2.04 -20.18
N ARG A 153 13.83 2.69 -20.49
CA ARG A 153 15.15 2.06 -20.53
C ARG A 153 15.55 1.55 -19.14
N GLY A 154 16.15 0.36 -19.09
CA GLY A 154 16.68 -0.27 -17.88
C GLY A 154 18.13 0.12 -17.61
N LYS A 155 18.90 0.37 -18.67
CA LYS A 155 20.31 0.77 -18.61
C LYS A 155 20.56 2.08 -19.34
N LYS A 156 21.52 2.87 -18.84
CA LYS A 156 22.04 4.03 -19.56
C LYS A 156 22.96 3.56 -20.69
N PRO A 157 22.85 4.11 -21.91
CA PRO A 157 23.83 3.85 -22.96
C PRO A 157 25.23 4.29 -22.54
N GLY A 158 26.27 3.59 -23.00
CA GLY A 158 27.66 4.00 -22.81
C GLY A 158 28.04 5.27 -23.57
N ARG A 159 29.28 5.75 -23.39
CA ARG A 159 29.83 6.95 -24.04
C ARG A 159 30.08 6.71 -25.55
N GLY A 160 29.02 6.73 -26.36
CA GLY A 160 29.10 6.84 -27.82
C GLY A 160 29.61 5.59 -28.57
N GLY A 161 29.68 5.70 -29.90
CA GLY A 161 30.13 4.64 -30.82
C GLY A 161 29.02 3.86 -31.53
N GLN A 162 29.40 3.07 -32.53
CA GLN A 162 28.47 2.30 -33.36
C GLN A 162 27.69 1.24 -32.55
N SER A 163 28.35 0.58 -31.59
CA SER A 163 27.70 -0.37 -30.68
C SER A 163 26.64 0.30 -29.80
N ALA A 164 26.94 1.47 -29.22
CA ALA A 164 25.99 2.24 -28.42
C ALA A 164 24.79 2.73 -29.23
N ASN A 165 25.01 3.15 -30.49
CA ASN A 165 23.94 3.54 -31.40
C ASN A 165 23.03 2.36 -31.78
N ARG A 166 23.60 1.18 -32.10
CA ARG A 166 22.83 -0.04 -32.35
C ARG A 166 21.98 -0.43 -31.14
N PHE A 167 22.58 -0.38 -29.94
CA PHE A 167 21.86 -0.64 -28.70
C PHE A 167 20.70 0.34 -28.50
N ARG A 168 20.95 1.66 -28.62
CA ARG A 168 19.92 2.69 -28.49
C ARG A 168 18.75 2.48 -29.45
N ARG A 169 19.05 2.19 -30.72
CA ARG A 169 18.04 1.88 -31.77
C ARG A 169 17.15 0.71 -31.36
N ARG A 170 17.79 -0.42 -31.00
CA ARG A 170 17.08 -1.63 -30.59
C ARG A 170 16.15 -1.35 -29.41
N ILE A 171 16.65 -0.70 -28.36
CA ILE A 171 15.86 -0.43 -27.17
C ILE A 171 14.70 0.54 -27.42
N HIS A 172 14.88 1.57 -28.25
CA HIS A 172 13.78 2.50 -28.55
C HIS A 172 12.66 1.83 -29.35
N SER A 173 13.02 0.90 -30.25
CA SER A 173 12.05 0.08 -30.98
C SER A 173 11.33 -0.90 -30.05
N GLU A 174 12.06 -1.59 -29.17
CA GLU A 174 11.48 -2.51 -28.18
C GLU A 174 10.52 -1.80 -27.21
N ILE A 175 10.87 -0.60 -26.73
CA ILE A 175 9.98 0.21 -25.88
C ILE A 175 8.71 0.58 -26.65
N GLN A 176 8.82 0.97 -27.93
CA GLN A 176 7.66 1.29 -28.75
C GLN A 176 6.74 0.08 -28.95
N GLN A 177 7.30 -1.09 -29.29
CA GLN A 177 6.54 -2.31 -29.46
C GLN A 177 5.83 -2.71 -28.17
N MET A 178 6.53 -2.70 -27.04
CA MET A 178 5.95 -3.00 -25.74
C MET A 178 4.87 -2.01 -25.33
N THR A 179 5.06 -0.71 -25.61
CA THR A 179 4.04 0.32 -25.35
C THR A 179 2.77 0.00 -26.12
N ARG A 180 2.87 -0.29 -27.42
CA ARG A 180 1.71 -0.64 -28.26
C ARG A 180 1.03 -1.94 -27.85
N PHE A 181 1.81 -2.92 -27.41
CA PHE A 181 1.28 -4.17 -26.86
C PHE A 181 0.44 -3.90 -25.61
N ILE A 182 0.94 -3.07 -24.69
CA ILE A 182 0.18 -2.66 -23.50
C ILE A 182 -1.09 -1.89 -23.89
N GLU A 183 -1.00 -0.95 -24.83
CA GLU A 183 -2.18 -0.23 -25.35
C GLU A 183 -3.24 -1.20 -25.91
N SER A 184 -2.83 -2.25 -26.64
CA SER A 184 -3.77 -3.26 -27.14
C SER A 184 -4.45 -4.07 -26.03
N GLN A 185 -3.71 -4.44 -24.98
CA GLN A 185 -4.27 -5.19 -23.84
C GLN A 185 -5.26 -4.33 -23.05
N LEU A 186 -4.95 -3.04 -22.85
CA LEU A 186 -5.87 -2.10 -22.21
C LEU A 186 -7.14 -1.89 -23.04
N LYS A 187 -7.00 -1.75 -24.35
CA LYS A 187 -8.13 -1.57 -25.27
C LYS A 187 -9.02 -2.83 -25.32
N GLU A 188 -8.42 -4.01 -25.33
CA GLU A 188 -9.16 -5.29 -25.31
C GLU A 188 -9.95 -5.47 -24.00
N ALA A 189 -9.41 -4.95 -22.89
CA ALA A 189 -10.08 -4.96 -21.58
C ALA A 189 -11.05 -3.78 -21.37
N ASP A 190 -11.27 -2.92 -22.37
CA ASP A 190 -12.09 -1.71 -22.29
C ASP A 190 -11.67 -0.74 -21.15
N ILE A 191 -10.36 -0.62 -20.94
CA ILE A 191 -9.78 0.27 -19.92
C ILE A 191 -9.28 1.56 -20.58
N ASP A 192 -9.90 2.67 -20.20
CA ASP A 192 -9.46 4.00 -20.60
C ASP A 192 -8.09 4.36 -20.01
N TYR A 193 -7.28 5.08 -20.79
CA TYR A 193 -5.98 5.57 -20.35
C TYR A 193 -5.55 6.86 -21.05
N ASP A 194 -4.77 7.66 -20.34
CA ASP A 194 -3.97 8.75 -20.88
C ASP A 194 -2.54 8.27 -21.15
N ILE A 195 -1.92 8.74 -22.24
CA ILE A 195 -0.55 8.36 -22.59
C ILE A 195 0.35 9.56 -22.87
N ASP A 196 1.53 9.56 -22.26
CA ASP A 196 2.63 10.48 -22.54
C ASP A 196 3.82 9.72 -23.13
N ILE A 197 4.15 10.01 -24.39
CA ILE A 197 5.19 9.34 -25.16
C ILE A 197 6.37 10.29 -25.38
N ARG A 198 7.56 9.89 -24.95
CA ARG A 198 8.80 10.57 -25.31
C ARG A 198 9.41 9.96 -26.56
N LYS A 199 9.11 10.55 -27.72
CA LYS A 199 9.67 10.13 -29.01
C LYS A 199 11.19 10.29 -29.06
N SER A 200 11.80 9.54 -29.95
CA SER A 200 13.24 9.55 -30.25
C SER A 200 13.46 9.19 -31.72
N ASP A 201 14.69 9.35 -32.19
CA ASP A 201 15.10 9.07 -33.58
C ASP A 201 14.68 7.68 -34.12
N PHE A 202 14.47 6.69 -33.24
CA PHE A 202 14.27 5.27 -33.61
C PHE A 202 13.12 4.60 -32.86
N GLY A 203 12.12 5.37 -32.46
CA GLY A 203 10.96 4.88 -31.70
C GLY A 203 10.77 5.65 -30.40
N TYR A 204 10.45 4.96 -29.30
CA TYR A 204 10.16 5.63 -28.03
C TYR A 204 11.33 5.53 -27.06
N SER A 205 11.73 6.65 -26.49
CA SER A 205 12.72 6.66 -25.40
C SER A 205 12.10 6.23 -24.05
N SER A 206 10.81 6.52 -23.88
CA SER A 206 9.95 6.03 -22.80
C SER A 206 8.48 6.32 -23.12
N ALA A 207 7.57 5.59 -22.49
CA ALA A 207 6.15 5.88 -22.45
C ALA A 207 5.63 5.79 -21.00
N ARG A 208 4.64 6.63 -20.68
CA ARG A 208 3.91 6.61 -19.42
C ARG A 208 2.42 6.57 -19.75
N LEU A 209 1.74 5.53 -19.29
CA LEU A 209 0.29 5.39 -19.40
C LEU A 209 -0.31 5.55 -18.01
N VAL A 210 -1.39 6.32 -17.90
CA VAL A 210 -2.20 6.43 -16.68
C VAL A 210 -3.57 5.87 -17.00
N THR A 211 -3.90 4.75 -16.37
CA THR A 211 -5.11 3.97 -16.62
C THR A 211 -6.19 4.32 -15.62
N ASN A 212 -7.46 4.29 -16.03
CA ASN A 212 -8.63 4.41 -15.16
C ASN A 212 -9.01 3.05 -14.54
N ALA A 213 -8.02 2.32 -14.03
CA ALA A 213 -8.23 1.06 -13.35
C ALA A 213 -7.28 0.89 -12.16
N PRO A 214 -7.73 0.18 -11.10
CA PRO A 214 -6.92 -0.05 -9.92
C PRO A 214 -5.79 -1.05 -10.20
N LEU A 215 -4.77 -1.01 -9.34
CA LEU A 215 -3.54 -1.76 -9.54
C LEU A 215 -3.71 -3.27 -9.69
N PRO A 216 -4.62 -3.96 -8.95
CA PRO A 216 -4.83 -5.40 -9.12
C PRO A 216 -5.29 -5.77 -10.53
N VAL A 217 -6.20 -4.98 -11.11
CA VAL A 217 -6.71 -5.17 -12.48
C VAL A 217 -5.60 -4.99 -13.50
N ILE A 218 -4.79 -3.95 -13.36
CA ILE A 218 -3.67 -3.74 -14.29
C ILE A 218 -2.60 -4.82 -14.15
N ARG A 219 -2.37 -5.35 -12.94
CA ARG A 219 -1.40 -6.44 -12.71
C ARG A 219 -1.85 -7.78 -13.26
N SER A 220 -3.15 -8.04 -13.40
CA SER A 220 -3.63 -9.26 -14.06
C SER A 220 -3.53 -9.17 -15.59
N LEU A 221 -3.50 -7.97 -16.16
CA LEU A 221 -3.41 -7.73 -17.60
C LEU A 221 -1.98 -7.52 -18.11
N VAL A 222 -1.15 -6.82 -17.33
CA VAL A 222 0.19 -6.39 -17.77
C VAL A 222 1.25 -6.90 -16.81
N GLU A 223 2.22 -7.64 -17.34
CA GLU A 223 3.34 -8.12 -16.55
C GLU A 223 4.38 -7.01 -16.29
N SER A 224 4.81 -6.91 -15.03
CA SER A 224 5.91 -6.00 -14.67
C SER A 224 7.27 -6.61 -15.02
N LYS A 225 8.17 -5.81 -15.58
CA LYS A 225 9.56 -6.19 -15.88
C LYS A 225 10.52 -5.20 -15.26
N LYS A 226 11.26 -5.59 -14.22
CA LYS A 226 12.14 -4.67 -13.46
C LYS A 226 13.60 -4.66 -13.91
N GLY A 227 14.03 -5.58 -14.77
CA GLY A 227 15.43 -5.78 -15.15
C GLY A 227 15.66 -5.99 -16.64
N GLY A 228 16.93 -5.93 -17.04
CA GLY A 228 17.36 -6.02 -18.43
C GLY A 228 17.60 -4.66 -19.07
N ASP A 229 17.53 -4.61 -20.40
CA ASP A 229 17.86 -3.40 -21.16
C ASP A 229 16.72 -2.36 -21.17
N TRP A 230 15.49 -2.81 -20.93
CA TRP A 230 14.28 -2.00 -20.72
C TRP A 230 13.43 -2.60 -19.59
N LYS A 231 12.51 -1.80 -19.06
CA LYS A 231 11.65 -2.15 -17.93
C LYS A 231 10.22 -1.63 -18.11
N VAL A 232 9.27 -2.38 -17.55
CA VAL A 232 7.87 -2.00 -17.35
C VAL A 232 7.63 -1.95 -15.85
N LEU A 233 7.34 -0.75 -15.35
CA LEU A 233 6.99 -0.53 -13.94
C LEU A 233 5.50 -0.22 -13.87
N ILE A 234 4.80 -0.93 -13.00
CA ILE A 234 3.38 -0.72 -12.73
C ILE A 234 3.25 -0.28 -11.28
N SER A 235 2.64 0.86 -11.05
CA SER A 235 2.45 1.45 -9.72
C SER A 235 1.11 2.15 -9.63
N PRO A 236 0.48 2.21 -8.46
CA PRO A 236 -0.73 3.02 -8.29
C PRO A 236 -0.37 4.50 -8.46
N VAL A 237 -1.30 5.29 -9.01
CA VAL A 237 -1.16 6.75 -8.99
C VAL A 237 -1.41 7.23 -7.56
N ARG A 238 -0.53 8.11 -7.07
CA ARG A 238 -0.60 8.64 -5.71
C ARG A 238 -1.65 9.74 -5.64
N LYS A 239 -2.63 9.60 -4.75
CA LYS A 239 -3.55 10.69 -4.38
C LYS A 239 -3.00 11.44 -3.16
N ARG A 240 -3.65 12.53 -2.78
CA ARG A 240 -3.49 13.06 -1.41
C ARG A 240 -4.03 12.01 -0.44
N VAL A 241 -3.37 11.85 0.70
CA VAL A 241 -3.84 10.96 1.76
C VAL A 241 -5.16 11.51 2.31
N GLU A 242 -6.22 10.71 2.23
CA GLU A 242 -7.54 11.05 2.74
C GLU A 242 -8.05 9.93 3.66
N PHE A 243 -8.79 10.31 4.70
CA PHE A 243 -9.50 9.37 5.56
C PHE A 243 -10.94 9.30 5.07
N VAL A 244 -11.41 8.10 4.75
CA VAL A 244 -12.78 7.80 4.32
C VAL A 244 -13.49 6.96 5.39
#